data_AF-A0A257ETT6-F1
#
_entry.id   AF-A0A257ETT6-F1
#
_cell.length_a   1.000
_cell.length_b   1.000
_cell.length_c   1.000
_cell.angle_alpha   90.00
_cell.angle_beta   90.00
_cell.angle_gamma   90.00
#
_symmetry.space_group_name_H-M   'P 1'
#
loop_
_entity.id
_entity.type
_entity.pdbx_description
1 polymer ?
#
loop_
_entity_poly.entity_id
_entity_poly.type
_entity_poly.pdbx_seq_one_letter_code
_entity_poly.pdbx_strand_id
1 'polypeptide(L)'
;MTEIERDGAGFVVPAALLAEAFRMSEDDVRRAMRDGTLTSRGEAGEGADAGRWRLTFRHSGWACRFTLDVTGTILTRSRFPVPSPPRAVL
;
A
#
# COMPACT_ATOMS: atom_id res chain seq x y z
N MET A 1 7.85 -13.71 3.36
CA MET A 1 6.77 -13.34 4.29
C MET A 1 5.72 -12.58 3.47
N THR A 2 4.56 -13.19 3.22
CA THR A 2 3.50 -12.66 2.34
C THR A 2 2.31 -12.12 3.15
N GLU A 3 2.57 -11.72 4.38
CA GLU A 3 1.55 -11.34 5.35
C GLU A 3 1.78 -9.89 5.78
N ILE A 4 0.67 -9.18 5.98
CA ILE A 4 0.64 -7.81 6.48
C ILE A 4 -0.04 -7.87 7.84
N GLU A 5 0.65 -7.41 8.88
CA GLU A 5 0.14 -7.50 10.24
C GLU A 5 -0.95 -6.45 10.48
N ARG A 6 -1.94 -6.84 11.29
CA ARG A 6 -2.97 -5.96 11.82
C ARG A 6 -2.45 -5.23 13.05
N ASP A 7 -2.59 -3.90 13.05
CA ASP A 7 -2.24 -3.07 14.20
C ASP A 7 -3.42 -2.14 14.53
N GLY A 8 -4.31 -2.64 15.38
CA GLY A 8 -5.56 -1.95 15.72
C GLY A 8 -6.43 -1.66 14.49
N ALA A 9 -6.66 -0.36 14.22
CA ALA A 9 -7.38 0.09 13.03
C ALA A 9 -6.50 0.17 11.77
N GLY A 10 -5.18 0.00 11.92
CA GLY A 10 -4.17 0.12 10.89
C GLY A 10 -3.50 -1.21 10.53
N PHE A 11 -2.37 -1.08 9.83
CA PHE A 11 -1.61 -2.20 9.28
C PHE A 11 -0.12 -1.94 9.32
N VAL A 12 0.65 -2.98 9.63
CA VAL A 12 2.11 -2.97 9.52
C VAL A 12 2.49 -3.74 8.26
N VAL A 13 2.98 -3.00 7.25
CA VAL A 13 3.38 -3.57 5.96
C VAL A 13 4.90 -3.74 5.92
N PRO A 14 5.41 -4.97 5.68
CA PRO A 14 6.83 -5.19 5.45
C PRO A 14 7.35 -4.32 4.29
N ALA A 15 8.40 -3.53 4.53
CA ALA A 15 8.95 -2.63 3.53
C ALA A 15 9.43 -3.38 2.27
N ALA A 16 9.89 -4.63 2.41
CA ALA A 16 10.24 -5.51 1.30
C ALA A 16 9.12 -5.68 0.25
N LEU A 17 7.85 -5.72 0.68
CA LEU A 17 6.71 -5.85 -0.25
C LEU A 17 6.54 -4.60 -1.13
N LEU A 18 6.80 -3.42 -0.55
CA LEU A 18 6.76 -2.15 -1.26
C LEU A 18 8.02 -1.94 -2.11
N ALA A 19 9.18 -2.34 -1.59
CA ALA A 19 10.47 -2.31 -2.28
C ALA A 19 10.39 -3.07 -3.60
N GLU A 20 9.92 -4.32 -3.57
CA GLU A 20 9.68 -5.13 -4.77
C GLU A 20 8.61 -4.48 -5.67
N ALA A 21 7.50 -4.01 -5.09
CA ALA A 21 6.40 -3.44 -5.85
C ALA A 21 6.80 -2.16 -6.59
N PHE A 22 7.68 -1.33 -6.03
CA PHE A 22 8.09 -0.06 -6.63
C PHE A 22 9.50 -0.08 -7.23
N ARG A 23 10.23 -1.20 -7.14
CA ARG A 23 11.62 -1.37 -7.59
C ARG A 23 12.56 -0.36 -6.90
N MET A 24 12.50 -0.32 -5.58
CA MET A 24 13.31 0.56 -4.72
C MET A 24 13.90 -0.26 -3.57
N SER A 25 14.88 0.28 -2.84
CA SER A 25 15.36 -0.34 -1.60
C SER A 25 14.34 -0.17 -0.47
N GLU A 26 14.43 -0.98 0.59
CA GLU A 26 13.59 -0.77 1.79
C GLU A 26 13.86 0.59 2.46
N ASP A 27 15.10 1.08 2.41
CA ASP A 27 15.45 2.39 2.93
C ASP A 27 14.82 3.52 2.12
N ASP A 28 14.76 3.37 0.80
CA ASP A 28 14.05 4.31 -0.08
C ASP A 28 12.54 4.29 0.17
N VAL A 29 11.94 3.12 0.44
CA VAL A 29 10.53 3.04 0.86
C VAL A 29 10.31 3.87 2.13
N ARG A 30 11.13 3.65 3.16
CA ARG A 30 11.02 4.34 4.45
C ARG A 30 11.22 5.84 4.30
N ARG A 31 12.19 6.25 3.48
CA ARG A 31 12.45 7.65 3.15
C ARG A 31 11.26 8.27 2.40
N ALA A 32 10.78 7.63 1.34
CA ALA A 32 9.67 8.13 0.54
C ALA A 32 8.36 8.25 1.34
N MET A 33 8.11 7.33 2.28
CA MET A 33 7.01 7.43 3.24
C MET A 33 7.18 8.64 4.18
N ARG A 34 8.39 8.84 4.71
CA ARG A 34 8.71 9.97 5.60
C ARG A 34 8.58 11.32 4.88
N ASP A 35 8.98 11.37 3.62
CA ASP A 35 8.95 12.56 2.78
C ASP A 35 7.57 12.78 2.12
N GLY A 36 6.61 11.88 2.34
CA GLY A 36 5.26 11.94 1.76
C GLY A 36 5.18 11.70 0.25
N THR A 37 6.27 11.27 -0.39
CA THR A 37 6.31 10.95 -1.83
C THR A 37 5.84 9.53 -2.14
N LEU A 38 5.82 8.65 -1.14
CA LEU A 38 5.07 7.39 -1.14
C LEU A 38 3.93 7.52 -0.14
N THR A 39 2.69 7.46 -0.63
CA THR A 39 1.48 7.63 0.18
C THR A 39 0.70 6.33 0.25
N SER A 40 -0.19 6.20 1.25
CA SER A 40 -1.04 5.04 1.44
C SER A 40 -2.50 5.42 1.68
N ARG A 41 -3.41 4.50 1.34
CA ARG A 41 -4.83 4.54 1.69
C ARG A 41 -5.29 3.14 2.06
N GLY A 42 -5.89 3.00 3.24
CA GLY A 42 -6.54 1.78 3.71
C GLY A 42 -8.06 1.92 3.62
N GLU A 43 -8.73 0.88 3.13
CA GLU A 43 -10.19 0.83 3.02
C GLU A 43 -10.68 -0.50 3.62
N ALA A 44 -11.71 -0.45 4.46
CA ALA A 44 -12.42 -1.63 4.95
C ALA A 44 -13.60 -1.95 4.02
N GLY A 45 -13.75 -3.22 3.66
CA GLY A 45 -14.87 -3.69 2.86
C GLY A 45 -16.14 -3.85 3.68
N GLU A 46 -17.29 -3.61 3.05
CA GLU A 46 -18.62 -3.76 3.62
C GLU A 46 -19.49 -4.64 2.72
N GLY A 47 -20.61 -5.16 3.24
CA GLY A 47 -21.53 -6.01 2.47
C GLY A 47 -20.84 -7.26 1.93
N ALA A 48 -20.80 -7.41 0.60
CA ALA A 48 -20.16 -8.54 -0.07
C ALA A 48 -18.63 -8.60 0.13
N ASP A 49 -18.01 -7.46 0.48
CA ASP A 49 -16.58 -7.35 0.77
C ASP A 49 -16.27 -7.33 2.28
N ALA A 50 -17.27 -7.58 3.15
CA ALA A 50 -17.07 -7.63 4.59
C ALA A 50 -15.95 -8.62 4.97
N GLY A 51 -15.04 -8.18 5.84
CA GLY A 51 -13.86 -8.97 6.21
C GLY A 51 -12.73 -8.93 5.18
N ARG A 52 -12.81 -8.06 4.16
CA ARG A 52 -11.71 -7.74 3.26
C ARG A 52 -11.23 -6.31 3.47
N TRP A 53 -9.95 -6.11 3.24
CA TRP A 53 -9.34 -4.78 3.30
C TRP A 53 -8.51 -4.53 2.06
N ARG A 54 -8.44 -3.26 1.68
CA ARG A 54 -7.68 -2.82 0.51
C ARG A 54 -6.67 -1.78 0.94
N LEU A 55 -5.40 -2.09 0.72
CA LEU A 55 -4.31 -1.15 0.94
C LEU A 55 -3.79 -0.70 -0.42
N THR A 56 -3.83 0.60 -0.68
CA THR A 56 -3.31 1.19 -1.91
C THR A 56 -2.16 2.13 -1.58
N PHE A 57 -1.00 1.86 -2.16
CA PHE A 57 0.19 2.69 -2.08
C PHE A 57 0.42 3.41 -3.40
N ARG A 58 0.87 4.66 -3.37
CA ARG A 58 1.12 5.47 -4.57
C ARG A 58 2.47 6.14 -4.52
N HIS A 59 3.23 6.01 -5.59
CA HIS A 59 4.55 6.64 -5.76
C HIS A 59 4.88 6.79 -7.25
N SER A 60 5.39 7.96 -7.66
CA SER A 60 5.96 8.21 -8.99
C SER A 60 5.11 7.73 -10.18
N GLY A 61 3.80 8.02 -10.19
CA GLY A 61 2.88 7.64 -11.26
C GLY A 61 2.46 6.16 -11.26
N TRP A 62 2.75 5.42 -10.19
CA TRP A 62 2.35 4.03 -10.00
C TRP A 62 1.55 3.86 -8.72
N ALA A 63 0.61 2.91 -8.76
CA ALA A 63 -0.04 2.39 -7.57
C ALA A 63 0.26 0.91 -7.39
N CYS A 64 0.42 0.50 -6.13
CA CYS A 64 0.41 -0.89 -5.71
C CYS A 64 -0.80 -1.11 -4.80
N ARG A 65 -1.56 -2.19 -5.04
CA ARG A 65 -2.73 -2.54 -4.24
C ARG A 65 -2.64 -3.95 -3.72
N PHE A 66 -2.88 -4.11 -2.42
CA PHE A 66 -3.07 -5.38 -1.74
C PHE A 66 -4.53 -5.51 -1.30
N THR A 67 -5.12 -6.68 -1.52
CA THR A 67 -6.37 -7.06 -0.86
C THR A 67 -6.05 -8.10 0.20
N LEU A 68 -6.51 -7.85 1.42
CA LEU A 68 -6.23 -8.66 2.60
C LEU A 68 -7.51 -9.29 3.12
N ASP A 69 -7.39 -10.44 3.78
CA ASP A 69 -8.44 -10.94 4.66
C ASP A 69 -8.34 -10.35 6.08
N VAL A 70 -9.10 -10.92 7.01
CA VAL A 70 -9.14 -10.50 8.42
C VAL A 70 -7.83 -10.76 9.16
N THR A 71 -7.08 -11.80 8.80
CA THR A 71 -5.82 -12.12 9.48
C THR A 71 -4.66 -11.29 8.95
N GLY A 72 -4.84 -10.66 7.77
CA GLY A 72 -3.78 -9.90 7.11
C GLY A 72 -3.07 -10.67 5.99
N THR A 73 -3.62 -11.84 5.62
CA THR A 73 -3.14 -12.61 4.48
C THR A 73 -3.40 -11.86 3.19
N ILE A 74 -2.38 -11.74 2.34
CA ILE A 74 -2.53 -11.13 1.02
C ILE A 74 -3.29 -12.10 0.10
N LEU A 75 -4.53 -11.74 -0.23
CA LEU A 75 -5.37 -12.47 -1.16
C LEU A 75 -5.05 -12.12 -2.62
N THR A 76 -4.78 -10.84 -2.88
CA THR A 76 -4.41 -10.36 -4.21
C THR A 76 -3.39 -9.23 -4.11
N ARG A 77 -2.51 -9.15 -5.11
CA ARG A 77 -1.54 -8.06 -5.30
C ARG A 77 -1.61 -7.58 -6.74
N SER A 78 -1.62 -6.26 -6.93
CA SER A 78 -1.60 -5.65 -8.26
C SER A 78 -0.75 -4.38 -8.27
N ARG A 79 -0.10 -4.11 -9.41
CA ARG A 79 0.61 -2.86 -9.69
C ARG A 79 0.10 -2.31 -11.02
N PHE A 80 -0.22 -1.02 -11.06
CA PHE A 80 -0.76 -0.38 -12.25
C PHE A 80 -0.37 1.11 -12.32
N PRO A 81 -0.26 1.68 -13.54
CA PRO A 81 0.00 3.10 -13.69
C PRO A 81 -1.19 3.91 -13.18
N VAL A 82 -0.92 5.07 -12.60
CA VAL A 82 -1.94 6.04 -12.17
C VAL A 82 -1.49 7.45 -12.56
N PRO A 83 -2.43 8.36 -12.83
CA PRO A 83 -2.08 9.77 -12.99
C PRO A 83 -1.35 10.26 -11.73
N SER A 84 -0.19 10.87 -11.91
CA SER A 84 0.41 11.66 -10.83
C SER A 84 -0.56 12.79 -10.50
N PRO A 85 -0.90 13.02 -9.22
CA PRO A 85 -1.63 14.23 -8.88
C PRO A 85 -0.85 15.44 -9.41
N PRO A 86 -1.53 16.47 -9.94
CA PRO A 86 -0.84 17.67 -10.38
C PRO A 86 0.02 18.17 -9.22
N ARG A 87 1.30 18.42 -9.50
CA ARG A 87 2.23 18.95 -8.51
C ARG A 87 1.60 20.25 -7.99
N ALA A 88 1.20 20.28 -6.71
CA ALA A 88 0.74 21.51 -6.09
C ALA A 88 1.91 22.50 -6.20
N VAL A 89 1.75 23.53 -7.02
CA VAL A 89 2.65 24.67 -7.04
C VAL A 89 2.37 25.40 -5.73
N LEU A 90 3.29 25.29 -4.77
CA LEU A 90 3.31 26.14 -3.58
C LEU A 90 3.71 27.57 -3.98
#